data_AF-A0A931R8Y2-F1
#
_entry.id   AF-A0A931R8Y2-F1
#
_cell.length_a   1.000
_cell.length_b   1.000
_cell.length_c   1.000
_cell.angle_alpha   90.00
_cell.angle_beta   90.00
_cell.angle_gamma   90.00
#
_symmetry.space_group_name_H-M   'P 1'
#
loop_
_entity.id
_entity.type
_entity.pdbx_description
1 polymer ?
#
loop_
_entity_poly.entity_id
_entity_poly.type
_entity_poly.pdbx_seq_one_letter_code
_entity_poly.pdbx_strand_id
1 'polypeptide(L)'
;MKNLLYLFVVIAVVVVGAMAQAQQLAKVAGIGFQSAASPAAVSPRAEGFRQGLRELGYVEGKNIVIEWRYAEGKLDRLDEFAAEFVRLKVNVIVTALRVCPALGRR
;
A
#
# COMPACT_ATOMS: atom_id res chain seq x y z
N MET A 1 49.62 -14.21 5.13
CA MET A 1 48.45 -14.65 5.92
C MET A 1 47.46 -13.52 6.23
N LYS A 2 47.91 -12.31 6.61
CA LYS A 2 47.05 -11.15 6.91
C LYS A 2 46.14 -10.72 5.74
N ASN A 3 46.64 -10.81 4.51
CA ASN A 3 45.96 -10.41 3.28
C ASN A 3 44.76 -11.32 2.97
N LEU A 4 44.87 -12.60 3.34
CA LEU A 4 43.82 -13.60 3.15
C LEU A 4 42.67 -13.38 4.15
N LEU A 5 43.01 -13.00 5.38
CA LEU A 5 42.02 -12.63 6.41
C LEU A 5 41.24 -11.37 6.00
N TYR A 6 41.93 -10.38 5.44
CA TYR A 6 41.31 -9.13 4.98
C TYR A 6 40.31 -9.37 3.84
N LEU A 7 40.64 -10.27 2.91
CA LEU A 7 39.75 -10.64 1.81
C LEU A 7 38.45 -11.28 2.32
N PHE A 8 38.54 -12.16 3.32
CA PHE A 8 37.38 -12.80 3.95
C PHE A 8 36.46 -11.79 4.65
N VAL A 9 37.02 -10.81 5.35
CA VAL A 9 36.24 -9.78 6.04
C VAL A 9 35.51 -8.89 5.03
N VAL A 10 36.17 -8.49 3.93
CA VAL A 10 35.53 -7.68 2.88
C VAL A 10 34.38 -8.44 2.22
N ILE A 11 34.57 -9.73 1.91
CA ILE A 11 33.50 -10.57 1.34
C ILE A 11 32.32 -10.69 2.31
N ALA A 12 32.58 -10.90 3.61
CA ALA A 12 31.51 -10.99 4.60
C ALA A 12 30.70 -9.70 4.70
N VAL A 13 31.36 -8.53 4.69
CA VAL A 13 30.67 -7.22 4.74
C VAL A 13 29.83 -6.99 3.48
N VAL A 14 30.33 -7.36 2.30
CA VAL A 14 29.59 -7.22 1.04
C VAL A 14 28.35 -8.14 1.01
N VAL A 15 28.49 -9.39 1.47
CA VAL A 15 27.37 -10.35 1.54
C VAL A 15 26.29 -9.88 2.52
N VAL A 16 26.68 -9.36 3.69
CA VAL A 16 25.72 -8.83 4.69
C VAL A 16 24.99 -7.59 4.15
N GLY A 17 25.70 -6.69 3.46
CA GLY A 17 25.09 -5.50 2.84
C GLY A 17 24.06 -5.85 1.76
N ALA A 18 24.36 -6.85 0.90
CA ALA A 18 23.46 -7.29 -0.15
C ALA A 18 22.17 -7.93 0.39
N MET A 19 22.26 -8.70 1.48
CA MET A 19 21.11 -9.30 2.14
C MET A 19 20.19 -8.26 2.78
N ALA A 20 20.75 -7.21 3.39
CA ALA A 20 19.97 -6.12 3.99
C ALA A 20 19.14 -5.35 2.96
N GLN A 21 19.68 -5.14 1.76
CA GLN A 21 18.98 -4.47 0.66
C GLN A 21 17.88 -5.35 0.05
N ALA A 22 18.10 -6.67 -0.05
CA ALA A 22 17.08 -7.62 -0.51
C ALA A 22 15.89 -7.75 0.47
N GLN A 23 16.12 -7.60 1.77
CA GLN A 23 15.07 -7.64 2.79
C GLN A 23 14.09 -6.46 2.72
N GLN A 24 14.49 -5.30 2.19
CA GLN A 24 13.58 -4.18 1.98
C GLN A 24 12.56 -4.45 0.86
N LEU A 25 12.92 -5.28 -0.12
CA LEU A 25 12.03 -5.68 -1.22
C LEU A 25 10.98 -6.73 -0.79
N ALA A 26 11.24 -7.46 0.30
CA ALA A 26 10.38 -8.54 0.78
C ALA A 26 9.23 -8.09 1.70
N LYS A 27 9.18 -6.80 2.07
CA LYS A 27 8.11 -6.28 2.91
C LYS A 27 6.89 -6.02 2.02
N VAL A 28 5.90 -6.91 2.12
CA VAL A 28 4.61 -6.78 1.43
C VAL A 28 4.06 -5.36 1.65
N ALA A 29 3.93 -4.58 0.57
CA ALA A 29 3.54 -3.19 0.69
C ALA A 29 2.03 -3.09 1.00
N GLY A 30 1.68 -2.40 2.07
CA GLY A 30 0.29 -2.18 2.48
C GLY A 30 -0.30 -0.95 1.81
N ILE A 31 -1.50 -1.06 1.26
CA ILE A 31 -2.24 0.04 0.64
C ILE A 31 -3.59 0.16 1.36
N GLY A 32 -3.88 1.31 1.95
CA GLY A 32 -5.22 1.62 2.45
C GLY A 32 -6.05 2.24 1.34
N PHE A 33 -7.16 1.62 0.94
CA PHE A 33 -8.10 2.19 -0.02
C PHE A 33 -9.38 2.59 0.68
N GLN A 34 -9.75 3.87 0.60
CA GLN A 34 -11.03 4.35 1.14
C GLN A 34 -11.89 5.03 0.09
N SER A 35 -13.21 4.83 0.19
CA SER A 35 -14.19 5.55 -0.62
C SER A 35 -15.36 6.05 0.21
N ALA A 36 -15.87 7.23 -0.14
CA ALA A 36 -17.12 7.76 0.40
C ALA A 36 -18.35 6.95 -0.04
N ALA A 37 -18.29 6.31 -1.22
CA ALA A 37 -19.44 5.61 -1.80
C ALA A 37 -19.50 4.13 -1.40
N SER A 38 -20.56 3.43 -1.81
CA SER A 38 -20.70 1.99 -1.59
C SER A 38 -19.73 1.18 -2.46
N PRO A 39 -19.39 -0.07 -2.08
CA PRO A 39 -18.53 -0.93 -2.88
C PRO A 39 -19.04 -1.11 -4.31
N ALA A 40 -20.35 -1.27 -4.49
CA ALA A 40 -20.96 -1.42 -5.81
C ALA A 40 -20.76 -0.17 -6.70
N ALA A 41 -20.89 1.03 -6.14
CA ALA A 41 -20.70 2.28 -6.88
C ALA A 41 -19.23 2.52 -7.29
N VAL A 42 -18.27 1.94 -6.55
CA VAL A 42 -16.83 2.12 -6.77
C VAL A 42 -16.21 0.95 -7.54
N SER A 43 -16.91 -0.18 -7.65
CA SER A 43 -16.42 -1.45 -8.22
C SER A 43 -15.66 -1.27 -9.55
N PRO A 44 -16.15 -0.52 -10.57
CA PRO A 44 -15.40 -0.35 -11.82
C PRO A 44 -14.04 0.34 -11.61
N ARG A 45 -13.97 1.29 -10.68
CA ARG A 45 -12.73 2.02 -10.35
C ARG A 45 -11.80 1.18 -9.50
N ALA A 46 -12.34 0.38 -8.57
CA ALA A 46 -11.58 -0.57 -7.79
C ALA A 46 -10.97 -1.68 -8.66
N GLU A 47 -11.70 -2.17 -9.67
CA GLU A 47 -11.17 -3.13 -10.64
C GLU A 47 -10.09 -2.51 -11.53
N GLY A 48 -10.31 -1.30 -12.06
CA GLY A 48 -9.30 -0.57 -12.82
C GLY A 48 -8.02 -0.31 -12.01
N PHE A 49 -8.16 0.02 -10.72
CA PHE A 49 -7.03 0.15 -9.81
C PHE A 49 -6.27 -1.17 -9.63
N ARG A 50 -6.98 -2.28 -9.35
CA ARG A 50 -6.38 -3.61 -9.25
C ARG A 50 -5.73 -4.06 -10.57
N GLN A 51 -6.27 -3.67 -11.71
CA GLN A 51 -5.72 -3.99 -13.02
C GLN A 51 -4.41 -3.21 -13.29
N GLY A 52 -4.40 -1.89 -13.08
CA GLY A 52 -3.19 -1.08 -13.27
C GLY A 52 -2.05 -1.50 -12.33
N LEU A 53 -2.37 -1.88 -11.08
CA LEU A 53 -1.38 -2.47 -10.17
C LEU A 53 -0.80 -3.78 -10.71
N ARG A 54 -1.65 -4.67 -11.24
CA ARG A 54 -1.22 -5.95 -11.83
C ARG A 54 -0.31 -5.75 -13.04
N GLU A 55 -0.61 -4.78 -13.90
CA GLU A 55 0.22 -4.43 -15.06
C GLU A 55 1.62 -3.93 -14.66
N LEU A 56 1.73 -3.30 -13.50
CA LEU A 56 3.00 -2.87 -12.90
C LEU A 56 3.69 -3.97 -12.07
N GLY A 57 3.14 -5.19 -12.07
CA GLY A 57 3.68 -6.34 -11.32
C GLY A 57 3.27 -6.39 -9.84
N TYR A 58 2.39 -5.49 -9.38
CA TYR A 58 1.82 -5.52 -8.03
C TYR A 58 0.53 -6.36 -8.00
N VAL A 59 0.58 -7.49 -7.29
CA VAL A 59 -0.50 -8.46 -7.17
C VAL A 59 -0.92 -8.57 -5.71
N GLU A 60 -2.19 -8.25 -5.44
CA GLU A 60 -2.82 -8.37 -4.12
C GLU A 60 -2.70 -9.80 -3.57
N GLY A 61 -2.27 -9.92 -2.32
CA GLY A 61 -2.00 -11.18 -1.64
C GLY A 61 -0.66 -11.84 -1.99
N LYS A 62 0.07 -11.34 -3.00
CA LYS A 62 1.39 -11.86 -3.37
C LYS A 62 2.52 -10.94 -2.92
N ASN A 63 2.47 -9.67 -3.30
CA ASN A 63 3.50 -8.68 -2.97
C ASN A 63 2.94 -7.36 -2.43
N ILE A 64 1.62 -7.17 -2.48
CA ILE A 64 0.91 -6.07 -1.83
C ILE A 64 -0.31 -6.60 -1.06
N VAL A 65 -0.73 -5.85 -0.05
CA VAL A 65 -2.01 -6.06 0.66
C VAL A 65 -2.81 -4.77 0.52
N ILE A 66 -4.09 -4.89 0.15
CA ILE A 66 -4.99 -3.74 0.03
C ILE A 66 -6.09 -3.84 1.08
N GLU A 67 -6.14 -2.85 1.96
CA GLU A 67 -7.16 -2.72 3.00
C GLU A 67 -8.30 -1.84 2.46
N TRP A 68 -9.42 -2.47 2.12
CA TRP A 68 -10.56 -1.80 1.51
C TRP A 68 -11.55 -1.30 2.58
N ARG A 69 -11.86 0.00 2.55
CA ARG A 69 -12.86 0.65 3.43
C ARG A 69 -13.86 1.47 2.62
N TYR A 70 -15.14 1.33 2.94
CA TYR A 70 -16.23 2.03 2.26
C TYR A 70 -17.10 2.72 3.30
N ALA A 71 -17.31 4.02 3.12
CA ALA A 71 -18.06 4.85 4.07
C ALA A 71 -19.57 4.76 3.87
N GLU A 72 -20.03 4.27 2.70
CA GLU A 72 -21.45 4.14 2.36
C GLU A 72 -22.24 5.44 2.57
N GLY A 73 -21.65 6.57 2.17
CA GLY A 73 -22.21 7.92 2.29
C GLY A 73 -21.95 8.62 3.63
N LYS A 74 -21.43 7.92 4.64
CA LYS A 74 -21.15 8.48 5.98
C LYS A 74 -19.74 9.09 6.02
N LEU A 75 -19.62 10.36 5.62
CA LEU A 75 -18.33 11.03 5.46
C LEU A 75 -17.47 11.03 6.73
N ASP A 76 -18.08 11.09 7.91
CA ASP A 76 -17.36 11.06 9.20
C ASP A 76 -16.50 9.79 9.39
N ARG A 77 -16.84 8.70 8.68
CA ARG A 77 -16.06 7.44 8.74
C ARG A 77 -14.73 7.52 7.99
N LEU A 78 -14.54 8.49 7.10
CA LEU A 78 -13.29 8.63 6.33
C LEU A 78 -12.11 8.99 7.25
N ASP A 79 -12.36 9.81 8.27
CA ASP A 79 -11.33 10.17 9.26
C ASP A 79 -10.97 8.95 10.13
N GLU A 80 -11.96 8.14 10.50
CA GLU A 80 -11.74 6.89 11.22
C GLU A 80 -10.90 5.90 10.40
N PHE A 81 -11.18 5.76 9.10
CA PHE A 81 -10.42 4.90 8.20
C PHE A 81 -8.98 5.38 8.05
N ALA A 82 -8.75 6.69 7.92
CA ALA A 82 -7.40 7.23 7.87
C ALA A 82 -6.62 6.89 9.16
N ALA A 83 -7.24 7.04 10.33
CA ALA A 83 -6.62 6.67 11.60
C ALA A 83 -6.33 5.16 11.69
N GLU A 84 -7.23 4.30 11.19
CA GLU A 84 -7.00 2.86 11.09
C GLU A 84 -5.80 2.52 10.19
N PHE A 85 -5.71 3.14 9.01
CA PHE A 85 -4.60 2.92 8.08
C PHE A 85 -3.25 3.33 8.67
N VAL A 86 -3.22 4.42 9.43
CA VAL A 86 -2.01 4.84 10.18
C VAL A 86 -1.63 3.78 11.22
N ARG A 87 -2.60 3.24 11.97
CA ARG A 87 -2.34 2.16 12.95
C ARG A 87 -1.85 0.88 12.27
N LEU A 88 -2.40 0.54 11.12
CA LEU A 88 -1.99 -0.60 10.29
C LEU A 88 -0.63 -0.37 9.60
N LYS A 89 -0.09 0.85 9.66
CA LYS A 89 1.17 1.25 9.02
C LYS A 89 1.20 0.93 7.51
N VAL A 90 0.08 1.19 6.83
CA VAL A 90 0.06 1.10 5.37
C VAL A 90 1.06 2.09 4.77
N ASN A 91 1.63 1.75 3.63
CA ASN A 91 2.62 2.56 2.94
C ASN A 91 1.97 3.69 2.12
N VAL A 92 0.76 3.45 1.60
CA VAL A 92 0.02 4.40 0.74
C VAL A 92 -1.44 4.40 1.15
N ILE A 93 -2.06 5.58 1.20
CA ILE A 93 -3.51 5.75 1.36
C ILE A 93 -4.08 6.31 0.06
N VAL A 94 -5.05 5.60 -0.52
CA VAL A 94 -5.76 5.97 -1.74
C VAL A 94 -7.18 6.40 -1.37
N THR A 95 -7.57 7.58 -1.84
CA THR A 95 -8.90 8.15 -1.60
C THR A 95 -9.70 8.18 -2.90
N ALA A 96 -10.68 7.29 -3.00
CA ALA A 96 -11.58 7.21 -4.14
C ALA A 96 -12.90 7.92 -3.81
N LEU A 97 -12.88 9.25 -3.85
CA LEU A 97 -14.11 10.04 -3.69
C LEU A 97 -14.61 10.57 -5.03
N ARG A 98 -15.94 10.71 -5.14
CA ARG A 98 -16.57 11.70 -6.00
C ARG A 98 -17.36 12.60 -5.06
N VAL A 99 -16.96 13.85 -4.91
CA VAL A 99 -17.89 14.88 -4.44
C VAL A 99 -18.73 15.23 -5.66
N CYS A 100 -19.99 14.79 -5.70
CA CYS A 100 -20.97 15.54 -6.47
C CYS A 100 -21.40 16.70 -5.57
N PRO A 101 -21.09 17.98 -5.89
CA PRO A 101 -21.46 19.10 -5.03
C PRO A 101 -22.97 19.42 -5.02
N ALA A 102 -23.82 18.57 -5.58
CA ALA A 102 -25.24 18.83 -5.74
C ALA A 102 -26.06 18.07 -4.70
N LEU A 103 -26.11 18.61 -3.47
CA LEU A 103 -27.26 18.60 -2.54
C LEU A 103 -26.78 19.11 -1.17
N GLY A 104 -26.75 20.45 -1.04
CA GLY A 104 -26.30 21.12 0.17
C GLY A 104 -26.37 22.64 0.07
N ARG A 105 -27.43 23.17 -0.56
CA ARG A 105 -27.89 24.55 -0.37
C ARG A 105 -29.41 24.58 -0.51
N ARG A 106 -30.12 24.37 0.59
CA ARG A 106 -31.05 25.32 1.21
C ARG A 106 -31.35 24.85 2.62
#